data_AF-A0A9E3Q0I4-F1
#
_entry.id   AF-A0A9E3Q0I4-F1
#
_cell.length_a   1.000
_cell.length_b   1.000
_cell.length_c   1.000
_cell.angle_alpha   90.00
_cell.angle_beta   90.00
_cell.angle_gamma   90.00
#
_symmetry.space_group_name_H-M   'P 1'
#
loop_
_entity.id
_entity.type
_entity.pdbx_description
1 polymer ?
#
loop_
_entity_poly.entity_id
_entity_poly.type
_entity_poly.pdbx_seq_one_letter_code
_entity_poly.pdbx_strand_id
1 'polypeptide(L)'
;GGRRILGPEGDTGFSSGDRFVCDVNHWDVELMNGSLGIVLREATSQEITREWSGDAEAGDDAGMLPAWAVLVEVDGRERLIEHRHFRDCSWGYALTCHRAQGSDFERVIVVLDDRCDRSWLYTAVTRGRSQVVLVGTREQLTKIARTPPRVADRVVGLHHMLSGSENAHG
;
A
#
# COMPACT_ATOMS: atom_id res chain seq x y z
N GLY A 1 -4.34 -12.84 -19.49
CA GLY A 1 -3.93 -11.43 -19.47
C GLY A 1 -5.18 -10.59 -19.62
N GLY A 2 -5.40 -9.64 -18.73
CA GLY A 2 -6.56 -8.73 -18.77
C GLY A 2 -6.42 -7.68 -19.87
N ARG A 3 -7.51 -6.96 -20.15
CA ARG A 3 -7.52 -5.82 -21.08
C ARG A 3 -6.68 -4.68 -20.49
N ARG A 4 -5.73 -4.16 -21.28
CA ARG A 4 -4.90 -3.00 -20.88
C ARG A 4 -5.77 -1.78 -20.66
N ILE A 5 -5.41 -0.99 -19.66
CA ILE A 5 -6.07 0.26 -19.32
C ILE A 5 -5.29 1.39 -20.00
N LEU A 6 -5.93 2.07 -20.95
CA LEU A 6 -5.31 3.14 -21.73
C LEU A 6 -5.86 4.48 -21.26
N GLY A 7 -4.99 5.29 -20.67
CA GLY A 7 -5.32 6.66 -20.27
C GLY A 7 -5.10 7.66 -21.40
N PRO A 8 -5.49 8.93 -21.17
CA PRO A 8 -5.31 10.02 -22.14
C PRO A 8 -3.83 10.31 -22.45
N GLU A 9 -2.92 9.98 -21.53
CA GLU A 9 -1.46 10.11 -21.72
C GLU A 9 -0.79 8.80 -22.18
N GLY A 10 -1.57 7.79 -22.55
CA GLY A 10 -1.10 6.49 -23.03
C GLY A 10 -1.32 5.35 -22.05
N ASP A 11 -0.52 4.31 -22.18
CA ASP A 11 -0.61 3.09 -21.38
C ASP A 11 -0.26 3.37 -19.91
N THR A 12 -1.18 3.06 -18.99
CA THR A 12 -0.95 3.26 -17.55
C THR A 12 0.03 2.26 -16.93
N GLY A 13 0.40 1.21 -17.69
CA GLY A 13 1.13 0.07 -17.17
C GLY A 13 0.21 -1.03 -16.62
N PHE A 14 -1.04 -0.71 -16.28
CA PHE A 14 -1.99 -1.63 -15.65
C PHE A 14 -3.02 -2.21 -16.63
N SER A 15 -3.59 -3.34 -16.23
CA SER A 15 -4.63 -4.08 -16.93
C SER A 15 -5.79 -4.34 -15.97
N SER A 16 -6.98 -4.56 -16.52
CA SER A 16 -8.11 -5.08 -15.75
C SER A 16 -7.71 -6.37 -15.02
N GLY A 17 -7.96 -6.40 -13.72
CA GLY A 17 -7.57 -7.45 -12.78
C GLY A 17 -6.22 -7.26 -12.10
N ASP A 18 -5.42 -6.25 -12.52
CA ASP A 18 -4.12 -6.01 -11.90
C ASP A 18 -4.26 -5.46 -10.48
N ARG A 19 -3.40 -5.94 -9.57
CA ARG A 19 -3.31 -5.40 -8.22
C ARG A 19 -2.38 -4.20 -8.24
N PHE A 20 -2.74 -3.16 -7.50
CA PHE A 20 -1.89 -2.00 -7.29
C PHE A 20 -1.75 -1.68 -5.80
N VAL A 21 -0.69 -0.95 -5.47
CA VAL A 21 -0.50 -0.31 -4.17
C VAL A 21 -0.30 1.18 -4.40
N CYS A 22 -0.94 2.02 -3.58
CA CYS A 22 -0.77 3.46 -3.64
C CYS A 22 0.47 3.89 -2.86
N ASP A 23 1.34 4.70 -3.45
CA ASP A 23 2.61 5.14 -2.86
C ASP A 23 2.54 6.53 -2.21
N VAL A 24 1.46 7.28 -2.49
CA VAL A 24 1.22 8.65 -2.01
C VAL A 24 -0.21 8.75 -1.47
N ASN A 25 -0.52 9.77 -0.65
CA ASN A 25 -1.87 10.02 -0.18
C ASN A 25 -2.64 10.88 -1.20
N HIS A 26 -3.74 10.37 -1.72
CA HIS A 26 -4.76 11.08 -2.49
C HIS A 26 -6.07 11.14 -1.70
N TRP A 27 -6.26 12.24 -0.98
CA TRP A 27 -7.40 12.44 -0.08
C TRP A 27 -8.72 12.61 -0.83
N ASP A 28 -8.67 13.13 -2.05
CA ASP A 28 -9.80 13.36 -2.95
C ASP A 28 -10.49 12.06 -3.40
N VAL A 29 -9.75 10.95 -3.41
CA VAL A 29 -10.27 9.62 -3.79
C VAL A 29 -10.11 8.57 -2.69
N GLU A 30 -9.83 9.02 -1.47
CA GLU A 30 -9.61 8.17 -0.29
C GLU A 30 -8.52 7.09 -0.47
N LEU A 31 -7.52 7.33 -1.32
CA LEU A 31 -6.38 6.44 -1.48
C LEU A 31 -5.22 6.88 -0.58
N MET A 32 -4.88 6.07 0.41
CA MET A 32 -3.77 6.35 1.31
C MET A 32 -2.51 5.61 0.87
N ASN A 33 -1.35 6.09 1.28
CA ASN A 33 -0.09 5.36 1.09
C ASN A 33 -0.19 3.98 1.77
N GLY A 34 0.03 2.93 0.97
CA GLY A 34 -0.10 1.53 1.38
C GLY A 34 -1.48 0.91 1.09
N SER A 35 -2.47 1.68 0.61
CA SER A 35 -3.75 1.13 0.16
C SER A 35 -3.52 0.14 -0.98
N LEU A 36 -4.03 -1.08 -0.81
CA LEU A 36 -3.99 -2.12 -1.83
C LEU A 36 -5.33 -2.15 -2.57
N GLY A 37 -5.29 -2.12 -3.89
CA GLY A 37 -6.47 -2.16 -4.73
C GLY A 37 -6.39 -3.14 -5.89
N ILE A 38 -7.52 -3.28 -6.58
CA ILE A 38 -7.65 -4.04 -7.82
C ILE A 38 -8.20 -3.12 -8.89
N VAL A 39 -7.56 -3.11 -10.05
CA VAL A 39 -8.05 -2.41 -11.24
C VAL A 39 -9.22 -3.21 -11.82
N LEU A 40 -10.42 -2.63 -11.86
CA LEU A 40 -11.58 -3.33 -12.40
C LEU A 40 -11.69 -3.08 -13.90
N ARG A 41 -11.95 -1.83 -14.31
CA ARG A 41 -12.15 -1.45 -15.71
C ARG A 41 -12.13 0.06 -15.90
N GLU A 42 -12.01 0.49 -17.15
CA GLU A 42 -12.30 1.88 -17.55
C GLU A 42 -13.73 2.28 -17.14
N ALA A 43 -13.86 3.49 -16.60
CA ALA A 43 -15.14 4.07 -16.23
C ALA A 43 -15.90 4.51 -17.48
N THR A 44 -17.23 4.45 -17.41
CA THR A 44 -18.10 4.99 -18.44
C THR A 44 -18.29 6.50 -18.27
N SER A 45 -18.61 7.20 -19.35
CA SER A 45 -18.91 8.64 -19.28
C SER A 45 -20.07 8.96 -18.32
N GLN A 46 -21.05 8.06 -18.18
CA GLN A 46 -22.14 8.20 -17.21
C GLN A 46 -21.65 8.12 -15.76
N GLU A 47 -20.73 7.20 -15.45
CA GLU A 47 -20.13 7.07 -14.12
C GLU A 47 -19.29 8.31 -13.77
N ILE A 48 -18.47 8.78 -14.70
CA ILE A 48 -17.68 10.01 -14.53
C ILE A 48 -18.60 11.21 -14.29
N THR A 49 -19.62 11.37 -15.13
CA THR A 49 -20.57 12.48 -14.98
C THR A 49 -21.27 12.39 -13.63
N ARG A 50 -21.75 11.20 -13.24
CA ARG A 50 -22.47 11.03 -11.97
C ARG A 50 -21.62 11.36 -10.74
N GLU A 51 -20.35 10.94 -10.75
CA GLU A 51 -19.45 11.15 -9.61
C GLU A 51 -19.02 12.61 -9.47
N TRP A 52 -18.68 13.27 -10.58
CA TRP A 52 -18.12 14.62 -10.57
C TRP A 52 -19.13 15.75 -10.89
N SER A 53 -20.40 15.43 -11.18
CA SER A 53 -21.45 16.46 -11.37
C SER A 53 -22.16 16.86 -10.07
N GLY A 54 -21.82 16.24 -8.93
CA GLY A 54 -22.37 16.59 -7.62
C GLY A 54 -21.69 17.83 -7.03
N ASP A 55 -22.49 18.84 -6.70
CA ASP A 55 -22.13 20.07 -5.98
C ASP A 55 -21.36 21.17 -6.75
N ALA A 56 -21.62 21.31 -8.06
CA ALA A 56 -21.37 22.58 -8.74
C ALA A 56 -22.37 23.64 -8.24
N GLU A 57 -22.12 24.25 -7.08
CA GLU A 57 -22.60 25.63 -6.88
C GLU A 57 -21.98 26.46 -8.01
N ALA A 58 -22.84 27.10 -8.80
CA ALA A 58 -22.50 27.84 -10.00
C ALA A 58 -21.61 29.05 -9.67
N GLY A 59 -20.32 28.79 -9.45
CA GLY A 59 -19.23 29.74 -9.58
C GLY A 59 -18.47 29.47 -10.87
N ASP A 60 -17.71 30.47 -11.33
CA ASP A 60 -17.07 30.49 -12.65
C ASP A 60 -16.05 29.35 -12.93
N ASP A 61 -15.73 28.53 -11.93
CA ASP A 61 -15.02 27.25 -12.06
C ASP A 61 -16.03 26.09 -12.05
N ALA A 62 -16.88 26.00 -13.07
CA ALA A 62 -17.64 24.78 -13.33
C ALA A 62 -16.63 23.64 -13.53
N GLY A 63 -16.42 22.84 -12.47
CA GLY A 63 -15.37 21.83 -12.38
C GLY A 63 -15.34 20.98 -13.64
N MET A 64 -14.24 21.09 -14.40
CA MET A 64 -14.10 20.35 -15.64
C MET A 64 -14.14 18.85 -15.31
N LEU A 65 -15.11 18.13 -15.89
CA LEU A 65 -15.19 16.68 -15.73
C LEU A 65 -13.90 16.04 -16.25
N PRO A 66 -13.34 15.04 -15.55
CA PRO A 66 -12.17 14.35 -16.04
C PRO A 66 -12.51 13.66 -17.36
N ALA A 67 -11.64 13.81 -18.36
CA ALA A 67 -11.84 13.17 -19.67
C ALA A 67 -11.83 11.63 -19.58
N TRP A 68 -11.26 11.08 -18.49
CA TRP A 68 -11.06 9.66 -18.30
C TRP A 68 -10.90 9.31 -16.82
N ALA A 69 -11.48 8.19 -16.40
CA ALA A 69 -11.30 7.61 -15.08
C ALA A 69 -11.36 6.07 -15.16
N VAL A 70 -10.92 5.41 -14.09
CA VAL A 70 -10.95 3.96 -13.94
C VAL A 70 -11.66 3.61 -12.65
N LEU A 71 -12.49 2.58 -12.73
CA LEU A 71 -13.10 1.96 -11.58
C LEU A 71 -12.10 1.00 -10.94
N VAL A 72 -11.82 1.23 -9.68
CA VAL A 72 -10.95 0.38 -8.85
C VAL A 72 -11.70 -0.09 -7.61
N GLU A 73 -11.35 -1.26 -7.11
CA GLU A 73 -11.79 -1.73 -5.79
C GLU A 73 -10.66 -1.52 -4.79
N VAL A 74 -10.95 -0.83 -3.68
CA VAL A 74 -10.04 -0.67 -2.54
C VAL A 74 -10.83 -0.94 -1.27
N ASP A 75 -10.32 -1.82 -0.41
CA ASP A 75 -10.96 -2.23 0.85
C ASP A 75 -12.44 -2.64 0.70
N GLY A 76 -12.77 -3.33 -0.41
CA GLY A 76 -14.12 -3.80 -0.72
C GLY A 76 -15.09 -2.69 -1.17
N ARG A 77 -14.59 -1.49 -1.49
CA ARG A 77 -15.39 -0.40 -2.02
C ARG A 77 -14.88 0.02 -3.39
N GLU A 78 -15.82 0.30 -4.30
CA GLU A 78 -15.49 0.83 -5.61
C GLU A 78 -15.21 2.34 -5.53
N ARG A 79 -14.20 2.79 -6.27
CA ARG A 79 -13.77 4.18 -6.38
C ARG A 79 -13.43 4.49 -7.83
N LEU A 80 -13.71 5.72 -8.27
CA LEU A 80 -13.25 6.22 -9.55
C LEU A 80 -11.96 7.01 -9.35
N ILE A 81 -10.92 6.67 -10.11
CA ILE A 81 -9.64 7.37 -10.05
C ILE A 81 -9.20 7.83 -11.44
N GLU A 82 -8.63 9.02 -11.49
CA GLU A 82 -8.06 9.62 -12.69
C GLU A 82 -6.67 9.06 -13.04
N HIS A 83 -6.20 9.38 -14.24
CA HIS A 83 -4.87 8.99 -14.72
C HIS A 83 -3.73 9.45 -13.79
N ARG A 84 -3.86 10.65 -13.20
CA ARG A 84 -2.85 11.21 -12.29
C ARG A 84 -2.59 10.31 -11.08
N HIS A 85 -3.62 9.63 -10.56
CA HIS A 85 -3.50 8.76 -9.39
C HIS A 85 -2.72 7.48 -9.72
N PHE A 86 -2.79 6.98 -10.95
CA PHE A 86 -2.00 5.80 -11.35
C PHE A 86 -0.49 6.05 -11.40
N ARG A 87 -0.06 7.30 -11.59
CA ARG A 87 1.37 7.65 -11.57
C ARG A 87 2.00 7.43 -10.21
N ASP A 88 1.20 7.52 -9.15
CA ASP A 88 1.59 7.29 -7.77
C ASP A 88 1.20 5.89 -7.29
N CYS A 89 0.93 4.96 -8.22
CA CYS A 89 0.63 3.57 -7.92
C CYS A 89 1.71 2.62 -8.48
N SER A 90 2.09 1.64 -7.67
CA SER A 90 2.98 0.54 -8.05
C SER A 90 2.21 -0.78 -8.15
N TRP A 91 2.81 -1.79 -8.77
CA TRP A 91 2.23 -3.14 -8.84
C TRP A 91 2.11 -3.78 -7.44
N GLY A 92 0.91 -4.18 -7.07
CA GLY A 92 0.58 -4.75 -5.76
C GLY A 92 0.86 -6.25 -5.62
N TYR A 93 1.62 -6.86 -6.54
CA TYR A 93 1.89 -8.30 -6.54
C TYR A 93 2.99 -8.73 -5.57
N ALA A 94 3.93 -7.83 -5.28
CA ALA A 94 5.01 -8.07 -4.33
C ALA A 94 5.28 -6.79 -3.56
N LEU A 95 5.11 -6.84 -2.24
CA LEU A 95 5.36 -5.72 -1.35
C LEU A 95 6.55 -6.04 -0.44
N THR A 96 7.33 -5.02 -0.11
CA THR A 96 8.29 -5.15 0.99
C THR A 96 7.54 -5.20 2.31
N CYS A 97 8.07 -5.90 3.32
CA CYS A 97 7.40 -5.97 4.63
C CYS A 97 7.21 -4.61 5.30
N HIS A 98 8.07 -3.63 4.99
CA HIS A 98 7.91 -2.26 5.47
C HIS A 98 6.67 -1.58 4.86
N ARG A 99 6.39 -1.82 3.57
CA ARG A 99 5.20 -1.29 2.89
C ARG A 99 3.91 -2.02 3.26
N ALA A 100 4.02 -3.27 3.73
CA ALA A 100 2.90 -4.03 4.26
C ALA A 100 2.54 -3.65 5.72
N GLN A 101 3.23 -2.70 6.36
CA GLN A 101 3.00 -2.41 7.77
C GLN A 101 1.62 -1.76 7.99
N GLY A 102 0.78 -2.40 8.81
CA GLY A 102 -0.61 -1.99 9.08
C GLY A 102 -1.63 -2.81 8.30
N SER A 103 -1.25 -3.39 7.17
CA SER A 103 -2.12 -4.23 6.34
C SER A 103 -1.98 -5.70 6.70
N ASP A 104 -3.03 -6.49 6.54
CA ASP A 104 -2.95 -7.94 6.58
C ASP A 104 -3.55 -8.53 5.32
N PHE A 105 -3.16 -9.77 5.00
CA PHE A 105 -3.53 -10.46 3.78
C PHE A 105 -3.95 -11.89 4.10
N GLU A 106 -4.92 -12.41 3.36
CA GLU A 106 -5.40 -13.79 3.53
C GLU A 106 -4.26 -14.81 3.44
N ARG A 107 -3.38 -14.62 2.45
CA ARG A 107 -2.19 -15.46 2.23
C ARG A 107 -0.99 -14.59 1.90
N VAL A 108 0.16 -14.87 2.51
CA VAL A 108 1.44 -14.20 2.20
C VAL A 108 2.51 -15.21 1.81
N ILE A 109 3.33 -14.84 0.83
CA ILE A 109 4.54 -15.57 0.44
C ILE A 109 5.73 -14.70 0.84
N VAL A 110 6.59 -15.21 1.70
CA VAL A 110 7.76 -14.49 2.23
C VAL A 110 9.02 -15.16 1.70
N VAL A 111 9.78 -14.43 0.89
CA VAL A 111 11.10 -14.88 0.42
C VAL A 111 12.14 -14.48 1.46
N LEU A 112 12.90 -15.45 1.96
CA LEU A 112 13.96 -15.23 2.95
C LEU A 112 15.24 -14.77 2.24
N ASP A 113 15.84 -13.70 2.74
CA ASP A 113 17.19 -13.28 2.36
C ASP A 113 18.12 -13.21 3.60
N ASP A 114 19.42 -13.02 3.36
CA ASP A 114 20.42 -12.93 4.44
C ASP A 114 20.38 -11.61 5.24
N ARG A 115 19.59 -10.63 4.80
CA ARG A 115 19.39 -9.32 5.44
C ARG A 115 18.20 -9.33 6.40
N CYS A 116 17.28 -10.28 6.28
CA CYS A 116 16.18 -10.51 7.20
C CYS A 116 16.70 -10.77 8.62
N ASP A 117 16.04 -10.18 9.62
CA ASP A 117 16.25 -10.51 11.03
C ASP A 117 14.96 -11.06 11.66
N ARG A 118 15.05 -11.47 12.93
CA ARG A 118 13.93 -12.09 13.65
C ARG A 118 12.71 -11.16 13.75
N SER A 119 12.92 -9.85 13.92
CA SER A 119 11.85 -8.87 14.03
C SER A 119 11.16 -8.63 12.69
N TRP A 120 11.93 -8.56 11.61
CA TRP A 120 11.42 -8.47 10.24
C TRP A 120 10.61 -9.71 9.88
N LEU A 121 11.15 -10.91 10.15
CA LEU A 121 10.46 -12.17 9.87
C LEU A 121 9.16 -12.29 10.68
N TYR A 122 9.19 -11.92 11.97
CA TYR A 122 7.97 -11.90 12.78
C TYR A 122 6.92 -10.98 12.17
N THR A 123 7.31 -9.77 11.77
CA THR A 123 6.40 -8.82 11.12
C THR A 123 5.84 -9.40 9.83
N ALA A 124 6.68 -9.96 8.96
CA ALA A 124 6.28 -10.61 7.71
C ALA A 124 5.25 -11.73 7.93
N VAL A 125 5.50 -12.61 8.90
CA VAL A 125 4.62 -13.73 9.25
C VAL A 125 3.27 -13.22 9.76
N THR A 126 3.27 -12.20 10.63
CA THR A 126 2.01 -11.63 11.16
C THR A 126 1.15 -10.91 10.13
N ARG A 127 1.65 -10.68 8.90
CA ARG A 127 0.85 -10.16 7.79
C ARG A 127 -0.10 -11.19 7.18
N GLY A 128 0.14 -12.49 7.39
CA GLY A 128 -0.75 -13.54 6.90
C GLY A 128 -1.86 -13.87 7.90
N ARG A 129 -3.13 -13.80 7.48
CA ARG A 129 -4.29 -14.20 8.30
C ARG A 129 -4.52 -15.71 8.30
N SER A 130 -4.54 -16.33 7.12
CA SER A 130 -4.91 -17.74 6.96
C SER A 130 -3.75 -18.62 6.51
N GLN A 131 -2.78 -18.08 5.78
CA GLN A 131 -1.63 -18.86 5.31
C GLN A 131 -0.36 -18.01 5.16
N VAL A 132 0.76 -18.59 5.58
CA VAL A 132 2.11 -18.05 5.34
C VAL A 132 2.94 -19.12 4.64
N VAL A 133 3.53 -18.78 3.51
CA VAL A 133 4.49 -19.64 2.79
C VAL A 133 5.86 -19.00 2.87
N LEU A 134 6.82 -19.69 3.49
CA LEU A 134 8.22 -19.24 3.53
C LEU A 134 9.00 -19.89 2.38
N VAL A 135 9.72 -19.08 1.61
CA VAL A 135 10.55 -19.53 0.49
C VAL A 135 12.01 -19.22 0.81
N GLY A 136 12.81 -20.27 1.01
CA GLY A 136 14.23 -20.18 1.37
C GLY A 136 14.75 -21.52 1.91
N THR A 137 15.98 -21.54 2.43
CA THR A 137 16.55 -22.76 3.03
C THR A 137 16.27 -22.87 4.52
N ARG A 138 16.35 -24.09 5.03
CA ARG A 138 16.16 -24.37 6.47
C ARG A 138 17.26 -23.71 7.31
N GLU A 139 18.46 -23.64 6.77
CA GLU A 139 19.62 -23.01 7.39
C GLU A 139 19.41 -21.50 7.53
N GLN A 140 18.92 -20.83 6.48
CA GLN A 140 18.57 -19.40 6.51
C GLN A 140 17.51 -19.11 7.58
N LEU A 141 16.41 -19.88 7.58
CA LEU A 141 15.38 -19.73 8.60
C LEU A 141 15.92 -19.92 10.02
N THR A 142 16.74 -20.96 10.23
CA THR A 142 17.34 -21.25 11.53
C THR A 142 18.27 -20.12 11.99
N LYS A 143 19.06 -19.57 11.08
CA LYS A 143 19.93 -18.42 11.34
C LYS A 143 19.13 -17.18 11.74
N ILE A 144 18.12 -16.82 10.95
CA ILE A 144 17.26 -15.65 11.20
C ILE A 144 16.54 -15.78 12.55
N ALA A 145 15.98 -16.96 12.85
CA ALA A 145 15.22 -17.20 14.07
C ALA A 145 16.08 -17.16 15.35
N ARG A 146 17.38 -17.47 15.25
CA ARG A 146 18.30 -17.55 16.40
C ARG A 146 19.12 -16.27 16.61
N THR A 147 19.26 -15.43 15.59
CA THR A 147 20.03 -14.20 15.71
C THR A 147 19.20 -13.13 16.42
N PRO A 148 19.75 -12.41 17.42
CA PRO A 148 19.04 -11.29 18.04
C PRO A 148 18.70 -10.22 16.99
N PRO A 149 17.51 -9.58 17.10
CA PRO A 149 17.09 -8.59 16.13
C PRO A 149 18.01 -7.35 16.19
N ARG A 150 18.25 -6.71 15.04
CA ARG A 150 19.14 -5.52 14.97
C ARG A 150 18.63 -4.34 15.79
N VAL A 151 17.34 -4.33 16.11
CA VAL A 151 16.73 -3.36 17.02
C VAL A 151 17.39 -3.38 18.41
N ALA A 152 17.97 -4.52 18.82
CA ALA A 152 18.70 -4.63 20.09
C ALA A 152 19.99 -3.78 20.12
N ASP A 153 20.56 -3.44 18.96
CA ASP A 153 21.76 -2.62 18.85
C ASP A 153 21.45 -1.11 18.75
N ARG A 154 20.16 -0.73 18.83
CA ARG A 154 19.73 0.65 18.60
C ARG A 154 20.01 1.52 19.82
N VAL A 155 20.97 2.44 19.69
CA VAL A 155 21.24 3.46 20.70
C VAL A 155 20.11 4.49 20.68
N VAL A 156 19.31 4.57 21.75
CA VAL A 156 18.25 5.55 21.91
C VAL A 156 18.40 6.30 23.24
N GLY A 157 18.30 7.63 23.19
CA GLY A 157 18.44 8.50 24.37
C GLY A 157 17.22 8.50 25.30
N LEU A 158 16.12 7.84 24.92
CA LEU A 158 14.87 7.83 25.69
C LEU A 158 15.07 7.33 27.12
N HIS A 159 15.87 6.28 27.30
CA HIS A 159 16.18 5.77 28.64
C HIS A 159 16.91 6.81 29.49
N HIS A 160 17.84 7.57 28.91
CA HIS A 160 18.56 8.65 29.60
C HIS A 160 17.66 9.84 29.94
N MET A 161 16.67 10.15 29.08
CA MET A 161 15.70 11.21 29.34
C MET A 161 14.71 10.83 30.45
N LEU A 162 14.26 9.58 30.48
CA LEU A 162 13.37 9.08 31.54
C LEU A 162 14.09 8.98 32.89
N SER A 163 15.33 8.49 32.91
CA SER A 163 16.10 8.39 34.17
C SER A 163 16.67 9.72 34.66
N GLY A 164 16.85 10.71 33.79
CA GLY A 164 17.20 12.08 34.17
C GLY A 164 16.04 12.86 34.80
N SER A 165 14.79 12.44 34.56
CA SER A 165 13.58 13.09 35.06
C SER A 165 13.27 12.73 36.52
N GLU A 166 13.65 11.52 36.96
CA GLU A 166 13.41 11.04 38.34
C GLU A 166 14.31 11.72 39.38
N ASN A 167 15.48 12.26 38.97
CA ASN A 167 16.43 12.92 39.87
C ASN A 167 16.19 14.44 40.03
N ALA A 168 15.18 15.01 39.37
CA ALA A 168 14.93 16.46 39.39
C ALA A 168 13.82 16.91 40.35
N HIS A 169 13.27 16.02 41.18
CA HIS A 169 12.17 16.30 42.14
C HIS A 169 12.49 15.90 43.59
N GLY A 170 13.78 15.89 43.97
CA GLY A 170 14.24 15.66 45.35
C GLY A 170 14.71 16.95 46.01
#